data_AF-A5Z7E0-F1
#
_entry.id   AF-A5Z7E0-F1
#
_cell.length_a   1.000
_cell.length_b   1.000
_cell.length_c   1.000
_cell.angle_alpha   90.00
_cell.angle_beta   90.00
_cell.angle_gamma   90.00
#
_symmetry.space_group_name_H-M   'P 1'
#
loop_
_entity.id
_entity.type
_entity.pdbx_description
1 polymer ?
#
loop_
_entity_poly.entity_id
_entity_poly.type
_entity_poly.pdbx_seq_one_letter_code
_entity_poly.pdbx_strand_id
1 'polypeptide(L)'
;MLMLPMTIKQQKFTKLNAAMNPEIQEIQKKYKDKKNQQSQLAMQEEIKSVYDKYGTSPTGSCLQLIIQMPILFALYRVIMNVPAYVKPVKELYLNVLYGLDLSQMKEFFGLNKLAKNLSTADLNSCIDAMSGYTRGNSSIKLQSGIKLQDILNVSDKAVASKIEQFNNFFGLNLSMSPSTMFNAGMVTIVVALIIPILAGLFQLLSVQLTTKINSAASSANMADNPMAGSMKAMNIMMPLMSVYMCWILSAGIGLYWMAGSLVMILQQIFINLVLKNEDIDEIIEKNKDKAAAKAAKRKEKEGIYREKVLEASKVNAKNISSNSGMSAAEKEEKIRKAKEAMSKKEGSLASKVNMVSEFNKRNEK
;
A
#
# COMPACT_ATOMS: atom_id res chain seq x y z
N MET A 1 -13.64 5.64 12.16
CA MET A 1 -14.32 6.94 12.35
C MET A 1 -13.61 8.07 11.62
N LEU A 2 -12.35 8.41 11.92
CA LEU A 2 -11.63 9.48 11.22
C LEU A 2 -11.45 9.24 9.70
N MET A 3 -11.33 7.98 9.29
CA MET A 3 -11.20 7.61 7.87
C MET A 3 -12.53 7.58 7.10
N LEU A 4 -13.68 7.73 7.77
CA LEU A 4 -15.00 7.54 7.17
C LEU A 4 -15.27 8.47 5.95
N PRO A 5 -14.92 9.77 5.97
CA PRO A 5 -15.08 10.62 4.78
C PRO A 5 -14.25 10.15 3.59
N MET A 6 -13.06 9.59 3.84
CA MET A 6 -12.21 9.03 2.80
C MET A 6 -12.80 7.73 2.25
N THR A 7 -13.30 6.85 3.13
CA THR A 7 -13.95 5.60 2.73
C THR A 7 -15.19 5.86 1.88
N ILE A 8 -16.00 6.88 2.21
CA ILE A 8 -17.13 7.31 1.36
C ILE A 8 -16.66 7.71 -0.04
N LYS A 9 -15.60 8.54 -0.14
CA LYS A 9 -15.02 8.93 -1.44
C LYS A 9 -14.52 7.72 -2.23
N GLN A 10 -13.87 6.76 -1.57
CA GLN A 10 -13.43 5.51 -2.18
C GLN A 10 -14.60 4.68 -2.71
N GLN A 11 -15.70 4.60 -1.97
CA GLN A 11 -16.89 3.87 -2.43
C GLN A 11 -17.60 4.54 -3.60
N LYS A 12 -17.65 5.89 -3.64
CA LYS A 12 -18.14 6.61 -4.83
C LYS A 12 -17.25 6.36 -6.05
N PHE A 13 -15.93 6.32 -5.85
CA PHE A 13 -14.99 5.93 -6.91
C PHE A 13 -15.25 4.49 -7.40
N THR A 14 -15.52 3.55 -6.50
CA THR A 14 -15.95 2.19 -6.84
C THR A 14 -17.21 2.16 -7.72
N LYS A 15 -18.25 2.93 -7.38
CA LYS A 15 -19.47 3.03 -8.20
C LYS A 15 -19.20 3.59 -9.60
N LEU A 16 -18.32 4.59 -9.71
CA LEU A 16 -17.88 5.11 -11.01
C LEU A 16 -17.08 4.08 -11.80
N ASN A 17 -16.25 3.29 -11.12
CA ASN A 17 -15.49 2.22 -11.76
C ASN A 17 -16.40 1.15 -12.36
N ALA A 18 -17.56 0.87 -11.74
CA ALA A 18 -18.58 0.01 -12.31
C ALA A 18 -19.12 0.53 -13.66
N ALA A 19 -19.33 1.84 -13.79
CA ALA A 19 -19.75 2.47 -15.05
C ALA A 19 -18.63 2.51 -16.11
N MET A 20 -17.37 2.67 -15.68
CA MET A 20 -16.20 2.68 -16.59
C MET A 20 -15.78 1.29 -17.07
N ASN A 21 -16.05 0.23 -16.28
CA ASN A 21 -15.58 -1.12 -16.55
C ASN A 21 -15.95 -1.66 -17.96
N PRO A 22 -17.17 -1.46 -18.49
CA PRO A 22 -17.50 -1.86 -19.86
C PRO A 22 -16.60 -1.21 -20.92
N GLU A 23 -16.39 0.12 -20.85
CA GLU A 23 -15.51 0.85 -21.77
C GLU A 23 -14.05 0.36 -21.64
N ILE A 24 -13.58 0.12 -20.41
CA ILE A 24 -12.23 -0.43 -20.16
C ILE A 24 -12.10 -1.84 -20.74
N GLN A 25 -13.12 -2.68 -20.63
CA GLN A 25 -13.11 -4.04 -21.18
C GLN A 25 -13.06 -4.05 -22.70
N GLU A 26 -13.78 -3.13 -23.37
CA GLU A 26 -13.70 -2.97 -24.83
C GLU A 26 -12.29 -2.59 -25.28
N ILE A 27 -11.65 -1.65 -24.59
CA ILE A 27 -10.26 -1.27 -24.83
C ILE A 27 -9.35 -2.49 -24.63
N GLN A 28 -9.48 -3.21 -23.53
CA GLN A 28 -8.67 -4.41 -23.28
C GLN A 28 -8.83 -5.48 -24.36
N LYS A 29 -10.07 -5.70 -24.85
CA LYS A 29 -10.33 -6.61 -25.98
C LYS A 29 -9.67 -6.14 -27.27
N LYS A 30 -9.73 -4.84 -27.58
CA LYS A 30 -9.08 -4.21 -28.75
C LYS A 30 -7.55 -4.42 -28.79
N TYR A 31 -6.93 -4.61 -27.62
CA TYR A 31 -5.48 -4.77 -27.48
C TYR A 31 -5.03 -6.18 -27.07
N LYS A 32 -5.93 -7.16 -26.89
CA LYS A 32 -5.64 -8.51 -26.35
C LYS A 32 -4.47 -9.22 -27.04
N ASP A 33 -4.42 -9.14 -28.37
CA ASP A 33 -3.39 -9.82 -29.18
C ASP A 33 -2.15 -8.96 -29.46
N LYS A 34 -2.13 -7.71 -28.98
CA LYS A 34 -1.07 -6.73 -29.27
C LYS A 34 -0.07 -6.65 -28.11
N LYS A 35 1.07 -7.32 -28.23
CA LYS A 35 2.11 -7.35 -27.18
C LYS A 35 3.23 -6.31 -27.35
N ASN A 36 3.26 -5.57 -28.45
CA ASN A 36 4.28 -4.53 -28.68
C ASN A 36 4.14 -3.37 -27.68
N GLN A 37 5.28 -2.79 -27.29
CA GLN A 37 5.37 -1.70 -26.31
C GLN A 37 4.47 -0.51 -26.67
N GLN A 38 4.39 -0.17 -27.97
CA GLN A 38 3.56 0.93 -28.44
C GLN A 38 2.06 0.67 -28.25
N SER A 39 1.59 -0.56 -28.45
CA SER A 39 0.18 -0.90 -28.21
C SER A 39 -0.16 -0.93 -26.72
N GLN A 40 0.79 -1.32 -25.86
CA GLN A 40 0.60 -1.24 -24.41
C GLN A 40 0.48 0.22 -23.94
N LEU A 41 1.29 1.12 -24.49
CA LEU A 41 1.20 2.56 -24.20
C LEU A 41 -0.13 3.14 -24.70
N ALA A 42 -0.54 2.80 -25.92
CA ALA A 42 -1.83 3.24 -26.47
C ALA A 42 -3.01 2.71 -25.64
N MET A 43 -2.96 1.46 -25.20
CA MET A 43 -3.96 0.88 -24.30
C MET A 43 -4.02 1.64 -22.96
N GLN A 44 -2.86 1.96 -22.36
CA GLN A 44 -2.82 2.75 -21.13
C GLN A 44 -3.39 4.17 -21.32
N GLU A 45 -3.15 4.78 -22.48
CA GLU A 45 -3.69 6.10 -22.83
C GLU A 45 -5.22 6.08 -23.04
N GLU A 46 -5.75 5.08 -23.73
CA GLU A 46 -7.20 4.91 -23.91
C GLU A 46 -7.88 4.60 -22.57
N ILE A 47 -7.29 3.75 -21.72
CA ILE A 47 -7.82 3.51 -20.36
C ILE A 47 -7.81 4.82 -19.57
N LYS A 48 -6.73 5.60 -19.64
CA LYS A 48 -6.60 6.90 -18.97
C LYS A 48 -7.65 7.91 -19.46
N SER A 49 -7.96 7.94 -20.75
CA SER A 49 -8.99 8.83 -21.31
C SER A 49 -10.39 8.47 -20.80
N VAL A 50 -10.69 7.19 -20.60
CA VAL A 50 -11.91 6.76 -19.89
C VAL A 50 -11.91 7.31 -18.46
N TYR A 51 -10.86 7.11 -17.67
CA TYR A 51 -10.80 7.70 -16.32
C TYR A 51 -11.01 9.23 -16.32
N ASP A 52 -10.45 9.93 -17.32
CA ASP A 52 -10.59 11.37 -17.47
C ASP A 52 -12.01 11.80 -17.82
N LYS A 53 -12.71 11.06 -18.70
CA LYS A 53 -14.13 11.28 -19.05
C LYS A 53 -15.03 11.30 -17.82
N TYR A 54 -14.73 10.46 -16.83
CA TYR A 54 -15.48 10.37 -15.58
C TYR A 54 -14.86 11.22 -14.44
N GLY A 55 -13.80 11.98 -14.71
CA GLY A 55 -13.13 12.86 -13.74
C GLY A 55 -12.33 12.14 -12.65
N THR A 56 -12.08 10.84 -12.82
CA THR A 56 -11.43 9.98 -11.82
C THR A 56 -9.97 9.66 -12.15
N SER A 57 -9.34 8.73 -11.43
CA SER A 57 -7.94 8.33 -11.62
C SER A 57 -7.75 6.88 -11.15
N PRO A 58 -6.91 6.07 -11.81
CA PRO A 58 -6.62 4.69 -11.38
C PRO A 58 -5.94 4.60 -10.01
N THR A 59 -5.37 5.70 -9.50
CA THR A 59 -4.69 5.76 -8.18
C THR A 59 -5.63 5.86 -6.98
N GLY A 60 -6.95 5.96 -7.18
CA GLY A 60 -7.92 6.10 -6.09
C GLY A 60 -7.92 4.92 -5.10
N SER A 61 -7.63 3.71 -5.58
CA SER A 61 -7.73 2.47 -4.78
C SER A 61 -6.47 2.15 -3.96
N CYS A 62 -5.28 2.62 -4.35
CA CYS A 62 -4.04 2.30 -3.64
C CYS A 62 -3.76 3.22 -2.44
N LEU A 63 -4.44 4.37 -2.35
CA LEU A 63 -4.24 5.35 -1.28
C LEU A 63 -4.55 4.79 0.11
N GLN A 64 -5.53 3.88 0.22
CA GLN A 64 -5.90 3.28 1.50
C GLN A 64 -4.75 2.44 2.10
N LEU A 65 -4.08 1.67 1.26
CA LEU A 65 -2.98 0.81 1.69
C LEU A 65 -1.79 1.65 2.20
N ILE A 66 -1.48 2.75 1.49
CA ILE A 66 -0.40 3.67 1.87
C ILE A 66 -0.64 4.25 3.27
N ILE A 67 -1.89 4.63 3.57
CA ILE A 67 -2.23 5.20 4.89
C ILE A 67 -2.24 4.12 5.99
N GLN A 68 -2.60 2.88 5.64
CA GLN A 68 -2.68 1.79 6.60
C GLN A 68 -1.30 1.32 7.09
N MET A 69 -0.29 1.32 6.21
CA MET A 69 1.04 0.77 6.55
C MET A 69 1.72 1.50 7.73
N PRO A 70 1.78 2.85 7.80
CA PRO A 70 2.33 3.56 8.95
C PRO A 70 1.61 3.25 10.27
N ILE A 71 0.28 3.11 10.22
CA ILE A 71 -0.54 2.80 11.40
C ILE A 71 -0.17 1.40 11.93
N LEU A 72 -0.04 0.43 11.03
CA LEU A 72 0.36 -0.92 11.40
C LEU A 72 1.75 -0.95 12.06
N PHE A 73 2.74 -0.26 11.48
CA PHE A 73 4.08 -0.20 12.06
C PHE A 73 4.12 0.51 13.41
N ALA A 74 3.34 1.58 13.58
CA ALA A 74 3.22 2.27 14.85
C ALA A 74 2.64 1.36 15.94
N LEU A 75 1.53 0.68 15.63
CA LEU A 75 0.88 -0.24 16.57
C LEU A 75 1.75 -1.46 16.88
N TYR A 76 2.44 -2.01 15.88
CA TYR A 76 3.41 -3.09 16.09
C TYR A 76 4.46 -2.70 17.14
N ARG A 77 5.03 -1.49 17.04
CA ARG A 77 6.00 -1.00 18.04
C ARG A 77 5.39 -0.84 19.43
N VAL A 78 4.15 -0.39 19.52
CA VAL A 78 3.46 -0.21 20.81
C VAL A 78 3.15 -1.55 21.46
N ILE A 79 2.62 -2.53 20.70
CA ILE A 79 2.25 -3.85 21.22
C ILE A 79 3.50 -4.63 21.67
N MET A 80 4.61 -4.51 20.93
CA MET A 80 5.86 -5.18 21.32
C MET A 80 6.56 -4.57 22.53
N ASN A 81 6.26 -3.31 22.88
CA ASN A 81 6.84 -2.66 24.05
C ASN A 81 5.81 -1.76 24.74
N VAL A 82 4.74 -2.37 25.23
CA VAL A 82 3.66 -1.66 25.92
C VAL A 82 4.17 -0.77 27.06
N PRO A 83 5.11 -1.22 27.93
CA PRO A 83 5.60 -0.39 29.03
C PRO A 83 6.31 0.89 28.57
N ALA A 84 6.92 0.94 27.38
CA ALA A 84 7.55 2.15 26.88
C ALA A 84 6.55 3.24 26.47
N TYR A 85 5.33 2.88 26.08
CA TYR A 85 4.33 3.81 25.56
C TYR A 85 3.13 4.01 26.49
N VAL A 86 2.85 3.09 27.41
CA VAL A 86 1.71 3.12 28.32
C VAL A 86 2.18 3.33 29.75
N LYS A 87 2.07 4.58 30.23
CA LYS A 87 2.59 5.00 31.55
C LYS A 87 2.07 4.15 32.73
N PRO A 88 0.77 3.84 32.86
CA PRO A 88 0.28 2.98 33.95
C PRO A 88 0.92 1.58 33.94
N VAL A 89 1.19 1.03 32.76
CA VAL A 89 1.87 -0.25 32.63
C VAL A 89 3.33 -0.11 33.06
N LYS A 90 4.02 0.95 32.62
CA LYS A 90 5.39 1.26 33.06
C LYS A 90 5.53 1.31 34.58
N GLU A 91 4.59 1.95 35.26
CA GLU A 91 4.59 2.11 36.71
C GLU A 91 4.50 0.76 37.43
N LEU A 92 3.77 -0.21 36.89
CA LEU A 92 3.73 -1.57 37.44
C LEU A 92 5.11 -2.24 37.39
N TYR A 93 5.80 -2.16 36.25
CA TYR A 93 7.16 -2.72 36.13
C TYR A 93 8.18 -1.97 37.00
N LEU A 94 8.02 -0.65 37.18
CA LEU A 94 8.85 0.12 38.12
C LEU A 94 8.61 -0.32 39.57
N ASN A 95 7.36 -0.56 39.97
CA ASN A 95 7.03 -1.05 41.31
C ASN A 95 7.65 -2.43 41.57
N VAL A 96 7.67 -3.31 40.57
CA VAL A 96 8.43 -4.57 40.65
C VAL A 96 9.90 -4.29 40.92
N LEU A 97 10.56 -3.48 40.08
CA LEU A 97 11.99 -3.19 40.23
C LEU A 97 12.34 -2.54 41.57
N TYR A 98 11.51 -1.62 42.06
CA TYR A 98 11.74 -0.96 43.34
C TYR A 98 11.49 -1.85 44.56
N GLY A 99 10.78 -2.97 44.37
CA GLY A 99 10.58 -4.00 45.39
C GLY A 99 11.71 -5.03 45.49
N LEU A 100 12.59 -5.10 44.48
CA LEU A 100 13.69 -6.07 44.46
C LEU A 100 14.85 -5.66 45.38
N ASP A 101 15.41 -6.65 46.08
CA ASP A 101 16.62 -6.49 46.87
C ASP A 101 17.90 -6.60 46.01
N LEU A 102 19.06 -6.36 46.62
CA LEU A 102 20.34 -6.36 45.91
C LEU A 102 20.73 -7.76 45.37
N SER A 103 20.36 -8.83 46.08
CA SER A 103 20.62 -10.21 45.65
C SER A 103 19.80 -10.53 44.41
N GLN A 104 18.51 -10.20 44.43
CA GLN A 104 17.59 -10.39 43.32
C GLN A 104 17.96 -9.54 42.09
N MET A 105 18.36 -8.28 42.28
CA MET A 105 18.84 -7.43 41.19
C MET A 105 20.08 -8.02 40.50
N LYS A 106 20.98 -8.63 41.29
CA LYS A 106 22.16 -9.33 40.76
C LYS A 106 21.79 -10.64 40.06
N GLU A 107 20.90 -11.42 40.66
CA GLU A 107 20.44 -12.70 40.12
C GLU A 107 19.68 -12.53 38.80
N PHE A 108 18.75 -11.57 38.72
CA PHE A 108 17.88 -11.42 37.56
C PHE A 108 18.52 -10.59 36.44
N PHE A 109 19.22 -9.51 36.78
CA PHE A 109 19.74 -8.53 35.80
C PHE A 109 21.26 -8.45 35.76
N GLY A 110 21.99 -9.12 36.66
CA GLY A 110 23.45 -8.96 36.79
C GLY A 110 23.87 -7.61 37.37
N LEU A 111 22.97 -6.88 38.03
CA LEU A 111 23.23 -5.53 38.53
C LEU A 111 23.57 -5.51 40.02
N ASN A 112 24.70 -4.90 40.37
CA ASN A 112 25.11 -4.70 41.77
C ASN A 112 24.57 -3.39 42.37
N LYS A 113 23.39 -2.93 41.93
CA LYS A 113 22.75 -1.69 42.38
C LYS A 113 21.25 -1.89 42.54
N LEU A 114 20.67 -1.29 43.57
CA LEU A 114 19.21 -1.21 43.73
C LEU A 114 18.59 -0.35 42.63
N ALA A 115 17.37 -0.68 42.22
CA ALA A 115 16.64 0.04 41.17
C ALA A 115 16.51 1.55 41.43
N LYS A 116 16.38 1.97 42.69
CA LYS A 116 16.31 3.39 43.09
C LYS A 116 17.58 4.19 42.75
N ASN A 117 18.71 3.51 42.59
CA ASN A 117 20.02 4.10 42.32
C ASN A 117 20.43 3.95 40.84
N LEU A 118 19.53 3.43 39.99
CA LEU A 118 19.77 3.28 38.56
C LEU A 118 19.40 4.55 37.80
N SER A 119 20.05 4.77 36.66
CA SER A 119 19.64 5.81 35.74
C SER A 119 18.28 5.47 35.11
N THR A 120 17.56 6.47 34.59
CA THR A 120 16.32 6.25 33.84
C THR A 120 16.53 5.32 32.64
N ALA A 121 17.71 5.37 32.01
CA ALA A 121 18.05 4.51 30.88
C ALA A 121 18.21 3.04 31.30
N ASP A 122 18.84 2.79 32.44
CA ASP A 122 19.01 1.45 32.99
C ASP A 122 17.68 0.87 33.47
N LEU A 123 16.86 1.68 34.14
CA LEU A 123 15.50 1.29 34.53
C LEU A 123 14.67 0.89 33.30
N ASN A 124 14.69 1.70 32.23
CA ASN A 124 14.00 1.35 30.99
C ASN A 124 14.55 0.06 30.37
N SER A 125 15.86 -0.20 30.46
CA SER A 125 16.47 -1.42 29.94
C SER A 125 16.06 -2.66 30.75
N CYS A 126 15.94 -2.54 32.08
CA CYS A 126 15.37 -3.60 32.92
C CYS A 126 13.90 -3.88 32.57
N ILE A 127 13.11 -2.83 32.34
CA ILE A 127 11.70 -2.97 31.89
C ILE A 127 11.61 -3.64 30.52
N ASP A 128 12.43 -3.21 29.57
CA ASP A 128 12.51 -3.81 28.24
C ASP A 128 12.85 -5.32 28.37
N ALA A 129 13.85 -5.68 29.18
CA ALA A 129 14.23 -7.06 29.45
C ALA A 129 13.10 -7.90 30.09
N MET A 130 12.38 -7.34 31.07
CA MET A 130 11.22 -7.99 31.70
C MET A 130 10.04 -8.16 30.73
N SER A 131 9.82 -7.20 29.83
CA SER A 131 8.74 -7.27 28.83
C SER A 131 9.04 -8.21 27.66
N GLY A 132 10.27 -8.76 27.59
CA GLY A 132 10.72 -9.56 26.45
C GLY A 132 11.05 -8.73 25.20
N TYR A 133 11.02 -7.39 25.30
CA TYR A 133 11.40 -6.50 24.22
C TYR A 133 12.93 -6.41 24.12
N THR A 134 13.48 -6.91 23.01
CA THR A 134 14.92 -6.78 22.75
C THR A 134 15.19 -5.56 21.86
N ARG A 135 15.60 -4.43 22.45
CA ARG A 135 16.16 -3.32 21.67
C ARG A 135 17.57 -3.72 21.23
N GLY A 136 17.92 -3.50 19.96
CA GLY A 136 19.23 -3.89 19.40
C GLY A 136 20.47 -3.37 20.16
N ASN A 137 20.31 -2.31 20.97
CA ASN A 137 21.35 -1.70 21.81
C ASN A 137 21.07 -1.79 23.32
N SER A 138 20.19 -2.69 23.79
CA SER A 138 19.94 -2.82 25.24
C SER A 138 21.17 -3.39 25.93
N SER A 139 21.75 -2.65 26.88
CA SER A 139 22.91 -3.07 27.67
C SER A 139 22.54 -4.09 28.75
N ILE A 140 21.31 -4.05 29.25
CA ILE A 140 20.83 -4.91 30.34
C ILE A 140 19.84 -5.94 29.76
N LYS A 141 20.07 -7.22 30.09
CA LYS A 141 19.23 -8.36 29.73
C LYS A 141 18.98 -9.19 30.98
N LEU A 142 17.93 -10.01 30.95
CA LEU A 142 17.75 -11.04 31.97
C LEU A 142 18.89 -12.06 31.89
N GLN A 143 19.34 -12.54 33.05
CA GLN A 143 20.30 -13.63 33.13
C GLN A 143 19.73 -14.90 32.50
N SER A 144 20.61 -15.78 32.02
CA SER A 144 20.21 -16.99 31.29
C SER A 144 19.23 -17.84 32.09
N GLY A 145 18.10 -18.20 31.49
CA GLY A 145 17.08 -19.03 32.12
C GLY A 145 16.03 -18.26 32.94
N ILE A 146 16.28 -17.00 33.31
CA ILE A 146 15.32 -16.17 34.04
C ILE A 146 14.21 -15.69 33.11
N LYS A 147 12.96 -15.91 33.52
CA LYS A 147 11.75 -15.43 32.85
C LYS A 147 11.07 -14.36 33.70
N LEU A 148 10.17 -13.60 33.07
CA LEU A 148 9.35 -12.61 33.78
C LEU A 148 8.64 -13.22 35.01
N GLN A 149 8.15 -14.46 34.90
CA GLN A 149 7.44 -15.10 36.02
C GLN A 149 8.31 -15.30 37.27
N ASP A 150 9.60 -15.59 37.11
CA ASP A 150 10.51 -15.77 38.25
C ASP A 150 10.65 -14.46 39.05
N ILE A 151 10.65 -13.33 38.34
CA ILE A 151 10.69 -11.99 38.92
C ILE A 151 9.34 -11.64 39.57
N LEU A 152 8.22 -11.98 38.90
CA LEU A 152 6.88 -11.71 39.43
C LEU A 152 6.58 -12.54 40.69
N ASN A 153 7.12 -13.75 40.80
CA ASN A 153 6.93 -14.64 41.96
C ASN A 153 7.52 -14.08 43.27
N VAL A 154 8.56 -13.24 43.17
CA VAL A 154 9.18 -12.57 44.32
C VAL A 154 8.69 -11.13 44.52
N SER A 155 7.80 -10.66 43.64
CA SER A 155 7.24 -9.31 43.69
C SER A 155 5.97 -9.24 44.54
N ASP A 156 5.51 -8.01 44.81
CA ASP A 156 4.20 -7.78 45.44
C ASP A 156 3.09 -8.46 44.62
N LYS A 157 2.29 -9.31 45.28
CA LYS A 157 1.24 -10.12 44.66
C LYS A 157 0.18 -9.28 43.92
N ALA A 158 -0.14 -8.09 44.43
CA ALA A 158 -1.10 -7.21 43.78
C ALA A 158 -0.52 -6.58 42.50
N VAL A 159 0.78 -6.27 42.48
CA VAL A 159 1.47 -5.79 41.28
C VAL A 159 1.63 -6.91 40.26
N ALA A 160 2.06 -8.10 40.70
CA ALA A 160 2.21 -9.27 39.85
C ALA A 160 0.88 -9.66 39.18
N SER A 161 -0.21 -9.74 39.94
CA SER A 161 -1.54 -10.05 39.41
C SER A 161 -2.02 -9.02 38.38
N LYS A 162 -1.74 -7.72 38.59
CA LYS A 162 -2.06 -6.69 37.60
C LYS A 162 -1.26 -6.86 36.31
N ILE A 163 0.05 -7.13 36.40
CA ILE A 163 0.89 -7.38 35.21
C ILE A 163 0.39 -8.62 34.45
N GLU A 164 0.00 -9.69 35.16
CA GLU A 164 -0.60 -10.87 34.54
C GLU A 164 -1.94 -10.56 33.87
N GLN A 165 -2.81 -9.74 34.47
CA GLN A 165 -4.07 -9.31 33.87
C GLN A 165 -3.85 -8.45 32.61
N PHE A 166 -2.83 -7.61 32.56
CA PHE A 166 -2.51 -6.84 31.35
C PHE A 166 -1.99 -7.72 30.23
N ASN A 167 -1.23 -8.76 30.58
CA ASN A 167 -0.68 -9.69 29.60
C ASN A 167 -1.68 -10.76 29.18
N ASN A 168 -2.74 -11.05 29.96
CA ASN A 168 -3.73 -12.07 29.66
C ASN A 168 -5.10 -11.47 29.34
N PHE A 169 -5.64 -11.77 28.16
CA PHE A 169 -6.97 -11.36 27.72
C PHE A 169 -7.77 -12.59 27.28
N PHE A 170 -8.93 -12.83 27.91
CA PHE A 170 -9.72 -14.07 27.71
C PHE A 170 -8.91 -15.37 27.87
N GLY A 171 -7.93 -15.39 28.79
CA GLY A 171 -7.05 -16.55 28.99
C GLY A 171 -5.94 -16.72 27.95
N LEU A 172 -5.78 -15.76 27.03
CA LEU A 172 -4.70 -15.72 26.04
C LEU A 172 -3.64 -14.70 26.45
N ASN A 173 -2.37 -15.12 26.44
CA ASN A 173 -1.28 -14.19 26.64
C ASN A 173 -1.06 -13.35 25.36
N LEU A 174 -1.30 -12.05 25.46
CA LEU A 174 -1.24 -11.10 24.34
C LEU A 174 0.16 -10.93 23.76
N SER A 175 1.22 -11.17 24.54
CA SER A 175 2.60 -11.00 24.07
C SER A 175 3.11 -12.23 23.31
N MET A 176 2.47 -13.39 23.48
CA MET A 176 2.87 -14.63 22.83
C MET A 176 2.05 -14.89 21.56
N SER A 177 2.67 -15.56 20.59
CA SER A 177 1.94 -15.99 19.39
C SER A 177 1.09 -17.22 19.69
N PRO A 178 -0.04 -17.42 18.99
CA PRO A 178 -0.82 -18.65 19.09
C PRO A 178 0.01 -19.92 18.88
N SER A 179 0.95 -19.90 17.93
CA SER A 179 1.87 -21.01 17.69
C SER A 179 2.75 -21.34 18.90
N THR A 180 3.32 -20.33 19.55
CA THR A 180 4.15 -20.53 20.75
C THR A 180 3.32 -20.98 21.95
N MET A 181 2.12 -20.43 22.12
CA MET A 181 1.22 -20.85 23.20
C MET A 181 0.78 -22.31 23.06
N PHE A 182 0.47 -22.74 21.84
CA PHE A 182 0.10 -24.12 21.55
C PHE A 182 1.29 -25.08 21.75
N ASN A 183 2.46 -24.76 21.19
CA ASN A 183 3.64 -25.62 21.30
C ASN A 183 4.15 -25.75 22.75
N ALA A 184 3.93 -24.71 23.57
CA ALA A 184 4.26 -24.74 24.99
C ALA A 184 3.18 -25.44 25.85
N GLY A 185 2.09 -25.93 25.26
CA GLY A 185 0.99 -26.59 25.98
C GLY A 185 0.17 -25.66 26.88
N MET A 186 0.33 -24.34 26.74
CA MET A 186 -0.33 -23.36 27.60
C MET A 186 -1.81 -23.17 27.26
N VAL A 187 -2.18 -23.41 26.01
CA VAL A 187 -3.56 -23.31 25.52
C VAL A 187 -3.87 -24.47 24.58
N THR A 188 -5.15 -24.85 24.49
CA THR A 188 -5.58 -25.86 23.52
C THR A 188 -5.48 -25.32 22.10
N ILE A 189 -5.37 -26.21 21.10
CA ILE A 189 -5.36 -25.81 19.69
C ILE A 189 -6.62 -25.01 19.31
N VAL A 190 -7.76 -25.33 19.92
CA VAL A 190 -9.02 -24.60 19.71
C VAL A 190 -8.85 -23.15 20.14
N VAL A 191 -8.36 -22.92 21.35
CA VAL A 191 -8.16 -21.59 21.92
C VAL A 191 -7.10 -20.79 21.14
N ALA A 192 -6.02 -21.44 20.70
CA ALA A 192 -5.00 -20.82 19.85
C ALA A 192 -5.55 -20.39 18.47
N LEU A 193 -6.46 -21.16 17.88
CA LEU A 193 -6.96 -20.90 16.52
C LEU A 193 -8.11 -19.89 16.45
N ILE A 194 -8.75 -19.53 17.57
CA ILE A 194 -9.87 -18.56 17.58
C ILE A 194 -9.48 -17.25 16.91
N ILE A 195 -8.37 -16.62 17.33
CA ILE A 195 -7.95 -15.32 16.78
C ILE A 195 -7.59 -15.43 15.29
N PRO A 196 -6.70 -16.36 14.85
CA PRO A 196 -6.38 -16.52 13.44
C PRO A 196 -7.59 -16.78 12.55
N ILE A 197 -8.49 -17.69 12.95
CA ILE A 197 -9.66 -18.06 12.17
C ILE A 197 -10.62 -16.87 12.07
N LEU A 198 -10.93 -16.19 13.18
CA LEU A 198 -11.82 -15.03 13.16
C LEU A 198 -11.22 -13.85 12.38
N ALA A 199 -9.91 -13.61 12.52
CA ALA A 199 -9.23 -12.58 11.72
C ALA A 199 -9.32 -12.88 10.22
N GLY A 200 -9.09 -14.13 9.82
CA GLY A 200 -9.25 -14.59 8.44
C GLY A 200 -10.69 -14.46 7.93
N LEU A 201 -11.67 -14.92 8.73
CA LEU A 201 -13.10 -14.85 8.41
C LEU A 201 -13.55 -13.40 8.24
N PHE A 202 -13.22 -12.51 9.19
CA PHE A 202 -13.59 -11.10 9.10
C PHE A 202 -12.86 -10.40 7.95
N GLN A 203 -11.60 -10.74 7.68
CA GLN A 203 -10.90 -10.23 6.51
C GLN A 203 -11.60 -10.66 5.21
N LEU A 204 -11.99 -11.93 5.10
CA LEU A 204 -12.72 -12.47 3.96
C LEU A 204 -14.06 -11.75 3.79
N LEU A 205 -14.84 -11.60 4.86
CA LEU A 205 -16.12 -10.91 4.83
C LEU A 205 -15.96 -9.43 4.44
N SER A 206 -14.96 -8.74 5.00
CA SER A 206 -14.64 -7.35 4.65
C SER A 206 -14.31 -7.20 3.16
N VAL A 207 -13.46 -8.08 2.63
CA VAL A 207 -13.11 -8.11 1.20
C VAL A 207 -14.33 -8.42 0.34
N GLN A 208 -15.15 -9.40 0.72
CA GLN A 208 -16.36 -9.77 -0.02
C GLN A 208 -17.40 -8.66 -0.03
N LEU A 209 -17.62 -7.96 1.08
CA LEU A 209 -18.53 -6.82 1.15
C LEU A 209 -18.08 -5.67 0.24
N THR A 210 -16.77 -5.42 0.19
CA THR A 210 -16.20 -4.40 -0.69
C THR A 210 -16.28 -4.84 -2.16
N THR A 211 -15.99 -6.11 -2.45
CA THR A 211 -15.90 -6.64 -3.82
C THR A 211 -17.25 -6.96 -4.45
N LYS A 212 -18.28 -7.40 -3.72
CA LYS A 212 -19.64 -7.58 -4.26
C LYS A 212 -20.23 -6.27 -4.79
N ILE A 213 -19.85 -5.14 -4.20
CA ILE A 213 -20.22 -3.80 -4.69
C ILE A 213 -19.41 -3.46 -5.95
N ASN A 214 -18.14 -3.86 -6.01
CA ASN A 214 -17.31 -3.75 -7.22
C ASN A 214 -17.76 -4.71 -8.36
N SER A 215 -18.43 -5.83 -8.03
CA SER A 215 -18.72 -6.93 -8.98
C SER A 215 -20.18 -7.11 -9.40
N ALA A 216 -21.11 -6.34 -8.84
CA ALA A 216 -22.46 -6.19 -9.40
C ALA A 216 -22.46 -5.62 -10.84
N ALA A 217 -21.33 -5.04 -11.28
CA ALA A 217 -21.06 -4.65 -12.67
C ALA A 217 -19.89 -5.44 -13.33
N SER A 218 -19.43 -6.55 -12.73
CA SER A 218 -18.24 -7.28 -13.21
C SER A 218 -18.48 -8.78 -13.47
N SER A 219 -19.73 -9.21 -13.56
CA SER A 219 -20.08 -10.62 -13.72
C SER A 219 -20.56 -10.91 -15.14
N ALA A 220 -19.62 -11.15 -16.06
CA ALA A 220 -19.91 -11.91 -17.28
C ALA A 220 -18.68 -12.57 -17.92
N ASN A 221 -17.47 -11.98 -17.90
CA ASN A 221 -16.31 -12.57 -18.61
C ASN A 221 -14.96 -12.21 -17.95
N MET A 222 -14.64 -12.82 -16.80
CA MET A 222 -13.39 -12.59 -16.06
C MET A 222 -12.18 -13.40 -16.55
N ALA A 223 -12.35 -14.35 -17.47
CA ALA A 223 -11.27 -15.28 -17.84
C ALA A 223 -10.11 -14.62 -18.61
N ASP A 224 -10.37 -13.51 -19.30
CA ASP A 224 -9.43 -12.91 -20.26
C ASP A 224 -8.76 -11.60 -19.80
N ASN A 225 -9.05 -11.12 -18.58
CA ASN A 225 -8.50 -9.85 -18.09
C ASN A 225 -7.28 -10.08 -17.19
N PRO A 226 -6.05 -9.64 -17.59
CA PRO A 226 -4.84 -9.79 -16.78
C PRO A 226 -4.96 -9.17 -15.37
N MET A 227 -5.81 -8.15 -15.21
CA MET A 227 -6.04 -7.47 -13.93
C MET A 227 -7.01 -8.23 -13.01
N ALA A 228 -7.92 -9.03 -13.57
CA ALA A 228 -8.90 -9.80 -12.79
C ALA A 228 -8.26 -10.95 -12.02
N GLY A 229 -7.26 -11.62 -12.62
CA GLY A 229 -6.47 -12.65 -11.94
C GLY A 229 -5.74 -12.10 -10.71
N SER A 230 -5.13 -10.91 -10.84
CA SER A 230 -4.47 -10.24 -9.73
C SER A 230 -5.44 -9.87 -8.59
N MET A 231 -6.63 -9.36 -8.91
CA MET A 231 -7.64 -9.01 -7.91
C MET A 231 -8.21 -10.25 -7.19
N LYS A 232 -8.44 -11.35 -7.93
CA LYS A 232 -8.88 -12.62 -7.34
C LYS A 232 -7.81 -13.21 -6.42
N ALA A 233 -6.55 -13.18 -6.84
CA ALA A 233 -5.43 -13.59 -6.01
C ALA A 233 -5.35 -12.73 -4.74
N MET A 234 -5.47 -11.40 -4.84
CA MET A 234 -5.48 -10.50 -3.69
C MET A 234 -6.64 -10.83 -2.71
N ASN A 235 -7.84 -11.09 -3.22
CA ASN A 235 -9.01 -11.37 -2.39
C ASN A 235 -8.90 -12.69 -1.60
N ILE A 236 -8.19 -13.68 -2.15
CA ILE A 236 -7.97 -14.98 -1.50
C ILE A 236 -6.72 -14.94 -0.62
N MET A 237 -5.65 -14.30 -1.10
CA MET A 237 -4.35 -14.28 -0.43
C MET A 237 -4.38 -13.43 0.84
N MET A 238 -5.08 -12.28 0.85
CA MET A 238 -5.10 -11.39 2.02
C MET A 238 -5.69 -12.06 3.28
N PRO A 239 -6.85 -12.75 3.22
CA PRO A 239 -7.37 -13.51 4.36
C PRO A 239 -6.43 -14.63 4.81
N LEU A 240 -5.84 -15.38 3.86
CA LEU A 240 -4.89 -16.46 4.20
C LEU A 240 -3.64 -15.91 4.88
N MET A 241 -3.10 -14.81 4.37
CA MET A 241 -1.98 -14.11 5.00
C MET A 241 -2.36 -13.60 6.39
N SER A 242 -3.60 -13.13 6.58
CA SER A 242 -4.08 -12.69 7.89
C SER A 242 -4.11 -13.83 8.90
N VAL A 243 -4.58 -15.02 8.50
CA VAL A 243 -4.54 -16.24 9.34
C VAL A 243 -3.10 -16.60 9.69
N TYR A 244 -2.22 -16.65 8.69
CA TYR A 244 -0.81 -16.99 8.88
C TYR A 244 -0.07 -15.98 9.77
N MET A 245 -0.28 -14.68 9.56
CA MET A 245 0.27 -13.62 10.41
C MET A 245 -0.23 -13.75 11.84
N CYS A 246 -1.52 -13.96 12.05
CA CYS A 246 -2.07 -14.11 13.39
C CYS A 246 -1.61 -15.39 14.09
N TRP A 247 -1.17 -16.41 13.35
CA TRP A 247 -0.59 -17.64 13.91
C TRP A 247 0.84 -17.44 14.43
N ILE A 248 1.64 -16.63 13.73
CA ILE A 248 3.07 -16.46 14.02
C ILE A 248 3.36 -15.22 14.86
N LEU A 249 2.61 -14.14 14.66
CA LEU A 249 2.76 -12.90 15.42
C LEU A 249 2.04 -13.00 16.77
N SER A 250 2.35 -12.05 17.67
CA SER A 250 1.74 -11.94 18.99
C SER A 250 0.20 -11.90 18.90
N ALA A 251 -0.47 -12.55 19.85
CA ALA A 251 -1.94 -12.60 19.91
C ALA A 251 -2.56 -11.19 20.03
N GLY A 252 -1.87 -10.23 20.67
CA GLY A 252 -2.26 -8.83 20.71
C GLY A 252 -2.36 -8.18 19.32
N ILE A 253 -1.42 -8.48 18.41
CA ILE A 253 -1.48 -8.02 17.02
C ILE A 253 -2.66 -8.67 16.30
N GLY A 254 -2.90 -9.96 16.54
CA GLY A 254 -4.04 -10.69 15.96
C GLY A 254 -5.39 -10.14 16.42
N LEU A 255 -5.53 -9.79 17.71
CA LEU A 255 -6.73 -9.13 18.23
C LEU A 255 -6.96 -7.76 17.59
N TYR A 256 -5.91 -6.96 17.43
CA TYR A 256 -6.02 -5.68 16.72
C TYR A 256 -6.53 -5.90 15.29
N TRP A 257 -5.97 -6.88 14.57
CA TRP A 257 -6.38 -7.17 13.20
C TRP A 257 -7.84 -7.62 13.12
N MET A 258 -8.25 -8.52 14.03
CA MET A 258 -9.62 -9.00 14.13
C MET A 258 -10.61 -7.87 14.44
N ALA A 259 -10.32 -7.04 15.46
CA ALA A 259 -11.16 -5.90 15.83
C ALA A 259 -11.24 -4.86 14.70
N GLY A 260 -10.10 -4.58 14.05
CA GLY A 260 -10.03 -3.67 12.90
C GLY A 260 -10.90 -4.16 11.74
N SER A 261 -10.83 -5.45 11.39
CA SER A 261 -11.66 -6.05 10.34
C SER A 261 -13.14 -6.01 10.69
N LEU A 262 -13.52 -6.25 11.96
CA LEU A 262 -14.90 -6.11 12.40
C LEU A 262 -15.41 -4.67 12.26
N VAL A 263 -14.62 -3.69 12.70
CA VAL A 263 -14.96 -2.27 12.55
C VAL A 263 -15.08 -1.88 11.07
N MET A 264 -14.21 -2.41 10.20
CA MET A 264 -14.32 -2.21 8.75
C MET A 264 -15.63 -2.77 8.19
N ILE A 265 -16.03 -3.98 8.60
CA ILE A 265 -17.32 -4.57 8.20
C ILE A 265 -18.48 -3.65 8.61
N LEU A 266 -18.51 -3.22 9.87
CA LEU A 266 -19.57 -2.36 10.39
C LEU A 266 -19.62 -1.01 9.66
N GLN A 267 -18.47 -0.38 9.43
CA GLN A 267 -18.36 0.86 8.66
C GLN A 267 -18.82 0.65 7.21
N GLN A 268 -18.44 -0.47 6.58
CA GLN A 268 -18.82 -0.79 5.22
C GLN A 268 -20.34 -0.97 5.11
N ILE A 269 -20.96 -1.69 6.04
CA ILE A 269 -22.43 -1.83 6.11
C ILE A 269 -23.09 -0.46 6.27
N PHE A 270 -22.60 0.37 7.18
CA PHE A 270 -23.13 1.71 7.39
C PHE A 270 -23.05 2.58 6.12
N ILE A 271 -21.89 2.63 5.46
CA ILE A 271 -21.74 3.45 4.26
C ILE A 271 -22.61 2.91 3.12
N ASN A 272 -22.75 1.59 2.99
CA ASN A 272 -23.65 0.98 2.01
C ASN A 272 -25.10 1.41 2.23
N LEU A 273 -25.55 1.47 3.49
CA LEU A 273 -26.88 1.93 3.84
C LEU A 273 -27.07 3.41 3.43
N VAL A 274 -26.08 4.26 3.71
CA VAL A 274 -26.11 5.69 3.35
C VAL A 274 -26.09 5.91 1.84
N LEU A 275 -25.27 5.14 1.10
CA LEU A 275 -25.09 5.30 -0.35
C LEU A 275 -26.12 4.52 -1.18
N LYS A 276 -27.03 3.75 -0.58
CA LYS A 276 -27.99 2.89 -1.30
C LYS A 276 -28.85 3.67 -2.30
N ASN A 277 -29.20 4.91 -1.97
CA ASN A 277 -30.11 5.74 -2.76
C ASN A 277 -29.40 6.74 -3.69
N GLU A 278 -28.06 6.78 -3.71
CA GLU A 278 -27.32 7.69 -4.58
C GLU A 278 -27.11 7.01 -5.94
N ASP A 279 -27.79 7.51 -6.98
CA ASP A 279 -27.71 7.01 -8.34
C ASP A 279 -26.30 7.24 -8.94
N ILE A 280 -25.85 6.30 -9.76
CA ILE A 280 -24.59 6.39 -10.50
C ILE A 280 -24.60 7.62 -11.40
N ASP A 281 -25.74 7.93 -12.03
CA ASP A 281 -25.86 9.07 -12.95
C ASP A 281 -25.67 10.42 -12.24
N GLU A 282 -26.20 10.58 -11.02
CA GLU A 282 -25.94 11.77 -10.20
C GLU A 282 -24.48 11.90 -9.80
N ILE A 283 -23.81 10.77 -9.52
CA ILE A 283 -22.38 10.77 -9.17
C ILE A 283 -21.52 11.14 -10.39
N ILE A 284 -21.89 10.65 -11.57
CA ILE A 284 -21.27 11.02 -12.85
C ILE A 284 -21.46 12.51 -13.09
N GLU A 285 -22.69 13.02 -12.94
CA GLU A 285 -23.01 14.43 -13.13
C GLU A 285 -22.21 15.35 -12.20
N LYS A 286 -22.18 15.07 -10.90
CA LYS A 286 -21.36 15.80 -9.91
C LYS A 286 -19.86 15.74 -10.19
N ASN A 287 -19.41 14.79 -11.02
CA ASN A 287 -18.02 14.66 -11.43
C ASN A 287 -17.73 15.21 -12.82
N LYS A 288 -18.73 15.60 -13.63
CA LYS A 288 -18.52 16.23 -14.96
C LYS A 288 -17.71 17.53 -14.83
N ASP A 289 -18.04 18.37 -13.86
CA ASP A 289 -17.29 19.61 -13.62
C ASP A 289 -15.85 19.35 -13.21
N LYS A 290 -15.62 18.30 -12.41
CA LYS A 290 -14.27 17.86 -12.06
C LYS A 290 -13.53 17.32 -13.26
N ALA A 291 -14.19 16.54 -14.12
CA ALA A 291 -13.63 16.04 -15.37
C ALA A 291 -13.20 17.20 -16.28
N ALA A 292 -14.08 18.19 -16.47
CA ALA A 292 -13.80 19.39 -17.24
C ALA A 292 -12.63 20.20 -16.68
N ALA A 293 -12.61 20.44 -15.36
CA ALA A 293 -11.51 21.15 -14.69
C ALA A 293 -10.17 20.40 -14.79
N LYS A 294 -10.20 19.06 -14.69
CA LYS A 294 -8.99 18.23 -14.84
C LYS A 294 -8.48 18.22 -16.28
N ALA A 295 -9.39 18.17 -17.25
CA ALA A 295 -9.07 18.26 -18.67
C ALA A 295 -8.49 19.63 -19.03
N ALA A 296 -9.05 20.73 -18.51
CA ALA A 296 -8.52 22.08 -18.68
C ALA A 296 -7.10 22.23 -18.13
N LYS A 297 -6.85 21.79 -16.89
CA LYS A 297 -5.52 21.79 -16.26
C LYS A 297 -4.49 20.94 -17.02
N ARG A 298 -4.92 19.90 -17.74
CA ARG A 298 -4.01 19.11 -18.58
C ARG A 298 -3.67 19.80 -19.88
N LYS A 299 -4.67 20.37 -20.58
CA LYS A 299 -4.43 21.15 -21.79
C LYS A 299 -3.47 22.32 -21.53
N GLU A 300 -3.59 22.95 -20.37
CA GLU A 300 -2.65 23.97 -19.89
C GLU A 300 -1.23 23.41 -19.70
N LYS A 301 -1.08 22.27 -18.99
CA LYS A 301 0.23 21.62 -18.79
C LYS A 301 0.87 21.09 -20.07
N GLU A 302 0.07 20.58 -21.00
CA GLU A 302 0.50 20.14 -22.33
C GLU A 302 0.92 21.33 -23.19
N GLY A 303 0.19 22.45 -23.09
CA GLY A 303 0.57 23.73 -23.69
C GLY A 303 1.93 24.23 -23.17
N ILE A 304 2.11 24.25 -21.85
CA ILE A 304 3.37 24.64 -21.19
C ILE A 304 4.52 23.69 -21.54
N TYR A 305 4.28 22.38 -21.58
CA TYR A 305 5.30 21.40 -21.98
C TYR A 305 5.68 21.57 -23.45
N ARG A 306 4.68 21.73 -24.34
CA ARG A 306 4.91 22.00 -25.76
C ARG A 306 5.67 23.31 -25.95
N GLU A 307 5.34 24.35 -25.20
CA GLU A 307 6.03 25.64 -25.22
C GLU A 307 7.47 25.52 -24.73
N LYS A 308 7.73 24.81 -23.63
CA LYS A 308 9.09 24.52 -23.15
C LYS A 308 9.90 23.67 -24.12
N VAL A 309 9.29 22.70 -24.80
CA VAL A 309 9.95 21.90 -25.85
C VAL A 309 10.23 22.76 -27.09
N LEU A 310 9.31 23.62 -27.49
CA LEU A 310 9.48 24.58 -28.58
C LEU A 310 10.56 25.64 -28.25
N GLU A 311 10.64 26.09 -27.01
CA GLU A 311 11.69 26.99 -26.53
C GLU A 311 13.05 26.28 -26.49
N ALA A 312 13.13 25.10 -25.88
CA ALA A 312 14.37 24.30 -25.82
C ALA A 312 14.89 23.91 -27.23
N SER A 313 13.99 23.60 -28.16
CA SER A 313 14.35 23.38 -29.58
C SER A 313 14.81 24.64 -30.29
N LYS A 314 14.26 25.83 -29.95
CA LYS A 314 14.78 27.11 -30.45
C LYS A 314 16.18 27.42 -29.91
N VAL A 315 16.45 27.13 -28.63
CA VAL A 315 17.78 27.32 -28.03
C VAL A 315 18.81 26.35 -28.64
N ASN A 316 18.42 25.08 -28.87
CA ASN A 316 19.27 24.11 -29.57
C ASN A 316 19.48 24.45 -31.05
N ALA A 317 18.46 24.96 -31.76
CA ALA A 317 18.61 25.41 -33.14
C ALA A 317 19.54 26.65 -33.25
N LYS A 318 19.54 27.53 -32.24
CA LYS A 318 20.42 28.70 -32.18
C LYS A 318 21.90 28.32 -31.97
N ASN A 319 22.17 27.23 -31.26
CA ASN A 319 23.53 26.69 -31.08
C ASN A 319 24.02 25.84 -32.28
N ILE A 320 23.13 25.41 -33.17
CA ILE A 320 23.50 24.71 -34.42
C ILE A 320 23.88 25.71 -35.53
N SER A 321 23.53 27.00 -35.41
CA SER A 321 23.89 28.02 -36.41
C SER A 321 25.24 28.72 -36.16
N SER A 322 25.95 28.41 -35.07
CA SER A 322 27.18 29.12 -34.69
C SER A 322 28.46 28.29 -34.75
N ASN A 323 28.44 27.03 -35.21
CA ASN A 323 29.66 26.21 -35.23
C ASN A 323 29.78 25.25 -36.43
N SER A 324 29.62 25.78 -37.64
CA SER A 324 30.15 25.12 -38.83
C SER A 324 30.85 26.17 -39.67
N GLY A 325 32.19 26.16 -39.68
CA GLY A 325 33.03 26.96 -40.58
C GLY A 325 32.92 26.53 -42.05
N MET A 326 31.72 26.24 -42.52
CA MET A 326 31.40 25.91 -43.90
C MET A 326 30.61 27.06 -44.50
N SER A 327 31.02 27.50 -45.69
CA SER A 327 30.29 28.52 -46.46
C SER A 327 28.86 28.05 -46.77
N ALA A 328 27.91 28.99 -46.89
CA ALA A 328 26.52 28.69 -47.24
C ALA A 328 26.42 27.84 -48.52
N ALA A 329 27.30 28.09 -49.50
CA ALA A 329 27.39 27.34 -50.75
C ALA A 329 27.84 25.88 -50.53
N GLU A 330 28.80 25.63 -49.64
CA GLU A 330 29.27 24.28 -49.29
C GLU A 330 28.20 23.46 -48.55
N LYS A 331 27.42 24.14 -47.71
CA LYS A 331 26.30 23.52 -46.98
C LYS A 331 25.19 23.13 -47.93
N GLU A 332 24.87 23.99 -48.90
CA GLU A 332 23.85 23.74 -49.92
C GLU A 332 24.28 22.63 -50.88
N GLU A 333 25.56 22.56 -51.24
CA GLU A 333 26.11 21.47 -52.06
C GLU A 333 26.12 20.12 -51.32
N LYS A 334 26.50 20.09 -50.03
CA LYS A 334 26.39 18.85 -49.22
C LYS A 334 24.94 18.41 -49.05
N ILE A 335 24.01 19.33 -48.86
CA ILE A 335 22.57 19.01 -48.75
C ILE A 335 22.06 18.48 -50.09
N ARG A 336 22.49 19.06 -51.23
CA ARG A 336 22.14 18.56 -52.57
C ARG A 336 22.69 17.15 -52.83
N LYS A 337 23.98 16.91 -52.56
CA LYS A 337 24.61 15.59 -52.68
C LYS A 337 23.98 14.56 -51.74
N ALA A 338 23.61 14.94 -50.52
CA ALA A 338 22.92 14.06 -49.58
C ALA A 338 21.48 13.72 -50.02
N LYS A 339 20.76 14.70 -50.60
CA LYS A 339 19.43 14.46 -51.19
C LYS A 339 19.50 13.57 -52.43
N GLU A 340 20.48 13.77 -53.31
CA GLU A 340 20.71 12.91 -54.49
C GLU A 340 21.14 11.49 -54.08
N ALA A 341 21.96 11.34 -53.04
CA ALA A 341 22.34 10.04 -52.51
C ALA A 341 21.16 9.31 -51.83
N MET A 342 20.26 10.04 -51.17
CA MET A 342 19.04 9.48 -50.58
C MET A 342 17.97 9.12 -51.63
N SER A 343 17.91 9.84 -52.76
CA SER A 343 16.98 9.52 -53.84
C SER A 343 17.42 8.32 -54.67
N LYS A 344 18.73 8.05 -54.76
CA LYS A 344 19.30 6.88 -55.46
C LYS A 344 19.30 5.58 -54.65
N LYS A 345 19.01 5.62 -53.34
CA LYS A 345 18.98 4.43 -52.50
C LYS A 345 17.64 3.70 -52.64
N GLU A 346 17.60 2.67 -53.49
CA GLU A 346 16.39 1.86 -53.73
C GLU A 346 15.83 1.31 -52.41
N GLY A 347 14.55 1.59 -52.15
CA GLY A 347 13.82 1.15 -50.96
C GLY A 347 13.63 2.20 -49.86
N SER A 348 14.25 3.40 -49.97
CA SER A 348 14.05 4.48 -49.01
C SER A 348 12.65 5.11 -49.12
N LEU A 349 12.13 5.67 -48.02
CA LEU A 349 10.81 6.33 -47.98
C LEU A 349 10.74 7.46 -49.04
N ALA A 350 11.86 8.15 -49.30
CA ALA A 350 11.96 9.20 -50.31
C ALA A 350 11.88 8.65 -51.75
N SER A 351 12.45 7.46 -52.02
CA SER A 351 12.31 6.83 -53.34
C SER A 351 10.87 6.40 -53.62
N LYS A 352 10.16 5.92 -52.59
CA LYS A 352 8.74 5.55 -52.67
C LYS A 352 7.84 6.76 -52.89
N VAL A 353 8.12 7.88 -52.23
CA VAL A 353 7.37 9.13 -52.40
C VAL A 353 7.56 9.74 -53.80
N ASN A 354 8.78 9.71 -54.34
CA ASN A 354 9.02 10.16 -55.72
C ASN A 354 8.35 9.25 -56.76
N MET A 355 8.33 7.94 -56.54
CA MET A 355 7.68 6.98 -57.45
C MET A 355 6.16 7.21 -57.51
N VAL A 356 5.52 7.51 -56.38
CA VAL A 356 4.10 7.87 -56.31
C VAL A 356 3.83 9.23 -56.97
N SER A 357 4.72 10.21 -56.76
CA SER A 357 4.61 11.51 -57.42
C SER A 357 4.76 11.42 -58.95
N GLU A 358 5.67 10.58 -59.45
CA GLU A 358 5.82 10.35 -60.89
C GLU A 358 4.65 9.55 -61.48
N PHE A 359 4.13 8.55 -60.75
CA PHE A 359 2.93 7.82 -61.14
C PHE A 359 1.73 8.76 -61.29
N ASN A 360 1.55 9.68 -60.33
CA ASN A 360 0.48 10.67 -60.38
C ASN A 360 0.66 11.64 -61.57
N LYS A 361 1.88 12.14 -61.83
CA LYS A 361 2.14 13.02 -62.99
C LYS A 361 1.95 12.34 -64.35
N ARG A 362 2.20 11.03 -64.45
CA ARG A 362 1.98 10.26 -65.69
C ARG A 362 0.51 9.92 -65.93
N ASN A 363 -0.29 9.91 -64.87
CA ASN A 363 -1.72 9.58 -64.89
C ASN A 363 -2.64 10.79 -64.74
N GLU A 364 -2.09 12.00 -64.55
CA GLU A 364 -2.79 13.26 -64.80
C GLU A 364 -2.94 13.46 -66.32
N LYS A 365 -4.06 12.97 -66.87
CA LYS A 365 -4.60 13.37 -68.17
C LYS A 365 -5.98 13.99 -67.97
#